data_AF-A0A3G2HTZ2-F1
#
_entry.id   AF-A0A3G2HTZ2-F1
#
_cell.length_a   1.000
_cell.length_b   1.000
_cell.length_c   1.000
_cell.angle_alpha   90.00
_cell.angle_beta   90.00
_cell.angle_gamma   90.00
#
_symmetry.space_group_name_H-M   'P 1'
#
loop_
_entity.id
_entity.type
_entity.pdbx_description
1 polymer ?
#
loop_
_entity_poly.entity_id
_entity_poly.type
_entity_poly.pdbx_seq_one_letter_code
_entity_poly.pdbx_strand_id
1 'polypeptide(L)'
;MTQEQFLLLAQILHLSPSPKLEHETQHPDGSVSPEAQQILALHHQLKQAYVIHRPTAFRVVVSHDDLDRFPGALDLKQGMRVQLVSYISERYINVRITEVPSTPKAYFRGVITEQNTGYTLFEVGDSVYFSEDQVHAVLNPSAGRRP
;
A
#
# COMPACT_ATOMS: atom_id res chain seq x y z
N MET A 1 -6.65 12.34 -2.87
CA MET A 1 -5.67 13.24 -3.51
C MET A 1 -6.02 14.67 -3.13
N THR A 2 -5.04 15.48 -2.75
CA THR A 2 -5.26 16.89 -2.39
C THR A 2 -5.42 17.78 -3.64
N GLN A 3 -5.96 18.99 -3.48
CA GLN A 3 -6.07 19.96 -4.57
C GLN A 3 -4.69 20.32 -5.17
N GLU A 4 -3.67 20.49 -4.34
CA GLU A 4 -2.30 20.80 -4.78
C GLU A 4 -1.72 19.66 -5.64
N GLN A 5 -1.93 18.40 -5.22
CA GLN A 5 -1.52 17.23 -5.99
C GLN A 5 -2.26 17.18 -7.34
N PHE A 6 -3.57 17.44 -7.35
CA PHE A 6 -4.35 17.50 -8.58
C PHE A 6 -3.81 18.54 -9.56
N LEU A 7 -3.59 19.77 -9.11
CA LEU A 7 -3.09 20.86 -9.96
C LEU A 7 -1.71 20.55 -10.55
N LEU A 8 -0.81 19.99 -9.73
CA LEU A 8 0.52 19.59 -10.18
C LEU A 8 0.45 18.48 -11.24
N LEU A 9 -0.37 17.45 -11.03
CA LEU A 9 -0.51 16.35 -11.98
C LEU A 9 -1.17 16.79 -13.28
N ALA A 10 -2.17 17.66 -13.22
CA ALA A 10 -2.78 18.27 -14.40
C ALA A 10 -1.75 19.08 -15.20
N GLN A 11 -0.87 19.82 -14.51
CA GLN A 11 0.23 20.55 -15.15
C GLN A 11 1.23 19.62 -15.84
N ILE A 12 1.66 18.54 -15.18
CA ILE A 12 2.58 17.54 -15.75
C ILE A 12 1.97 16.87 -16.99
N LEU A 13 0.67 16.61 -16.97
CA LEU A 13 -0.06 15.96 -18.07
C LEU A 13 -0.55 16.94 -19.14
N HIS A 14 -0.25 18.23 -19.01
CA HIS A 14 -0.73 19.30 -19.91
C HIS A 14 -2.26 19.33 -20.07
N LEU A 15 -2.99 19.00 -19.00
CA LEU A 15 -4.45 19.05 -18.94
C LEU A 15 -4.93 20.38 -18.35
N SER A 16 -6.03 20.91 -18.86
CA SER A 16 -6.66 22.11 -18.29
C SER A 16 -7.45 21.75 -17.02
N PRO A 17 -7.10 22.32 -15.84
CA PRO A 17 -7.84 22.04 -14.61
C PRO A 17 -9.29 22.51 -14.73
N SER A 18 -10.23 21.71 -14.24
CA SER A 18 -11.63 22.10 -14.12
C SER A 18 -12.24 21.53 -12.83
N PRO A 19 -13.27 22.16 -12.24
CA PRO A 19 -13.92 21.65 -11.03
C PRO A 19 -14.48 20.23 -11.21
N LYS A 20 -14.96 19.91 -12.42
CA LYS A 20 -15.45 18.57 -12.75
C LYS A 20 -14.31 17.54 -12.70
N LEU A 21 -13.18 17.86 -13.33
CA LEU A 21 -12.01 16.98 -13.37
C LEU A 21 -11.40 16.81 -11.97
N GLU A 22 -11.33 17.88 -11.18
CA GLU A 22 -10.90 17.82 -9.78
C GLU A 22 -11.81 16.88 -8.97
N HIS A 23 -13.13 17.05 -9.08
CA HIS A 23 -14.09 16.21 -8.37
C HIS A 23 -13.94 14.73 -8.74
N GLU A 24 -13.85 14.41 -10.03
CA GLU A 24 -13.69 13.02 -10.53
C GLU A 24 -12.40 12.36 -10.02
N THR A 25 -11.34 13.13 -9.83
CA THR A 25 -10.06 12.60 -9.34
C THR A 25 -9.95 12.54 -7.81
N GLN A 26 -10.74 13.33 -7.09
CA GLN A 26 -10.83 13.28 -5.63
C GLN A 26 -11.81 12.20 -5.13
N HIS A 27 -12.90 11.99 -5.87
CA HIS A 27 -13.96 11.04 -5.56
C HIS A 27 -14.20 10.15 -6.78
N PRO A 28 -13.32 9.16 -7.03
CA PRO A 28 -13.43 8.25 -8.17
C PRO A 28 -14.55 7.22 -7.96
N ASP A 29 -15.79 7.70 -7.85
CA ASP A 29 -16.98 6.89 -7.71
C ASP A 29 -17.62 6.72 -9.11
N GLY A 30 -17.47 5.53 -9.70
CA GLY A 30 -18.08 5.19 -10.98
C GLY A 30 -17.22 5.53 -12.20
N SER A 31 -17.86 5.94 -13.32
CA SER A 31 -17.16 6.19 -14.58
C SER A 31 -16.46 7.54 -14.55
N VAL A 32 -15.13 7.51 -14.51
CA VAL A 32 -14.25 8.68 -14.59
C VAL A 32 -13.90 9.01 -16.05
N SER A 33 -13.76 10.29 -16.38
CA SER A 33 -13.32 10.74 -17.71
C SER A 33 -11.94 10.19 -18.09
N PRO A 34 -11.59 10.10 -19.38
CA PRO A 34 -10.24 9.71 -19.81
C PRO A 34 -9.14 10.57 -19.18
N GLU A 35 -9.39 11.88 -19.04
CA GLU A 35 -8.47 12.82 -18.42
C GLU A 35 -8.30 12.51 -16.92
N ALA A 36 -9.39 12.24 -16.19
CA ALA A 36 -9.33 11.84 -14.80
C ALA A 36 -8.57 10.52 -14.61
N GLN A 37 -8.77 9.56 -15.53
CA GLN A 37 -8.04 8.29 -15.51
C GLN A 37 -6.53 8.50 -15.68
N GLN A 38 -6.10 9.41 -16.56
CA GLN A 38 -4.68 9.72 -16.72
C GLN A 38 -4.05 10.30 -15.45
N ILE A 39 -4.75 11.24 -14.80
CA ILE A 39 -4.30 11.83 -13.53
C ILE A 39 -4.20 10.77 -12.44
N LEU A 40 -5.24 9.95 -12.28
CA LEU A 40 -5.28 8.87 -11.28
C LEU A 40 -4.20 7.82 -11.54
N ALA A 41 -3.96 7.46 -12.81
CA ALA A 41 -2.92 6.52 -13.20
C ALA A 41 -1.53 7.06 -12.85
N LEU A 42 -1.25 8.33 -13.19
CA LEU A 42 0.03 8.96 -12.85
C LEU A 42 0.20 9.09 -11.33
N HIS A 43 -0.84 9.51 -10.61
CA HIS A 43 -0.83 9.58 -9.15
C HIS A 43 -0.46 8.23 -8.53
N HIS A 44 -1.13 7.16 -8.96
CA HIS A 44 -0.85 5.82 -8.49
C HIS A 44 0.56 5.35 -8.85
N GLN A 45 1.02 5.62 -10.07
CA GLN A 45 2.39 5.29 -10.50
C GLN A 45 3.43 5.98 -9.62
N LEU A 46 3.24 7.26 -9.28
CA LEU A 46 4.15 8.00 -8.39
C LEU A 46 4.12 7.43 -6.97
N LYS A 47 2.94 7.19 -6.40
CA LYS A 47 2.80 6.60 -5.06
C LYS A 47 3.45 5.22 -4.95
N GLN A 48 3.41 4.45 -6.04
CA GLN A 48 4.08 3.17 -6.11
C GLN A 48 5.59 3.30 -6.31
N ALA A 49 6.07 4.28 -7.09
CA ALA A 49 7.48 4.45 -7.42
C ALA A 49 8.34 4.93 -6.25
N TYR A 50 7.78 5.76 -5.35
CA TYR A 50 8.49 6.30 -4.19
C TYR A 50 8.07 5.59 -2.91
N VAL A 51 9.04 5.20 -2.09
CA VAL A 51 8.77 4.57 -0.78
C VAL A 51 8.26 5.65 0.17
N ILE A 52 6.96 5.59 0.47
CA ILE A 52 6.30 6.53 1.36
C ILE A 52 6.52 6.10 2.81
N HIS A 53 6.37 4.80 3.10
CA HIS A 53 6.51 4.26 4.45
C HIS A 53 7.74 3.35 4.58
N ARG A 54 8.64 3.73 5.48
CA ARG A 54 9.86 2.97 5.80
C ARG A 54 9.57 1.86 6.81
N PRO A 55 10.47 0.88 6.98
CA PRO A 55 10.29 -0.22 7.95
C PRO A 55 10.01 0.27 9.38
N THR A 56 10.54 1.43 9.77
CA THR A 56 10.28 2.05 11.09
C THR A 56 8.81 2.42 11.35
N ALA A 57 7.97 2.45 10.31
CA ALA A 57 6.54 2.67 10.43
C ALA A 57 5.79 1.44 10.96
N PHE A 58 6.44 0.28 11.01
CA PHE A 58 5.82 -1.00 11.35
C PHE A 58 6.48 -1.65 12.57
N ARG A 59 5.68 -2.36 13.36
CA ARG A 59 6.19 -3.13 14.51
C ARG A 59 6.80 -4.43 14.04
N VAL A 60 7.86 -4.85 14.72
CA VAL A 60 8.25 -6.25 14.75
C VAL A 60 7.17 -7.00 15.54
N VAL A 61 6.66 -8.08 14.96
CA VAL A 61 5.61 -8.88 15.57
C VAL A 61 6.22 -10.22 15.95
N VAL A 62 6.30 -10.48 17.25
CA VAL A 62 6.69 -11.78 17.80
C VAL A 62 5.45 -12.32 18.49
N SER A 63 4.76 -13.29 17.87
CA SER A 63 3.71 -14.02 18.56
C SER A 63 4.30 -14.96 19.63
N HIS A 64 3.50 -15.39 20.60
CA HIS A 64 3.94 -16.34 21.62
C HIS A 64 4.52 -17.64 21.02
N ASP A 65 4.04 -18.04 19.83
CA ASP A 65 4.51 -19.20 19.07
C ASP A 65 5.64 -18.86 18.07
N ASP A 66 6.09 -17.60 17.97
CA ASP A 66 7.17 -17.14 17.06
C ASP A 66 8.57 -17.25 17.64
N LEU A 67 8.76 -17.73 18.88
CA LEU A 67 10.11 -17.93 19.43
C LEU A 67 10.97 -18.87 18.57
N ASP A 68 10.33 -19.72 17.75
CA ASP A 68 10.96 -20.66 16.82
C ASP A 68 10.95 -20.19 15.35
N ARG A 69 10.47 -18.97 15.05
CA ARG A 69 10.41 -18.48 13.68
C ARG A 69 11.80 -18.06 13.21
N PHE A 70 12.49 -18.99 12.57
CA PHE A 70 13.76 -18.70 11.90
C PHE A 70 13.57 -17.66 10.79
N PRO A 71 14.58 -16.81 10.53
CA PRO A 71 14.60 -15.99 9.31
C PRO A 71 14.38 -16.87 8.07
N GLY A 72 13.47 -16.46 7.19
CA GLY A 72 13.06 -17.23 6.00
C GLY A 72 11.98 -18.30 6.27
N ALA A 73 11.37 -18.32 7.46
CA ALA A 73 10.26 -19.23 7.75
C ALA A 73 8.99 -18.91 6.95
N LEU A 74 8.81 -17.65 6.54
CA LEU A 74 7.76 -17.28 5.61
C LEU A 74 8.24 -17.37 4.17
N ASP A 75 7.57 -18.22 3.38
CA ASP A 75 7.72 -18.27 1.93
C ASP A 75 6.96 -17.10 1.26
N LEU A 76 7.43 -15.87 1.50
CA LEU A 76 6.83 -14.65 0.97
C LEU A 76 7.17 -14.47 -0.52
N LYS A 77 6.12 -14.33 -1.34
CA LYS A 77 6.24 -14.16 -2.79
C LYS A 77 5.56 -12.89 -3.26
N GLN A 78 6.03 -12.39 -4.41
CA GLN A 78 5.37 -11.31 -5.11
C GLN A 78 3.90 -11.65 -5.37
N GLY A 79 3.02 -10.67 -5.14
CA GLY A 79 1.56 -10.83 -5.26
C GLY A 79 0.86 -11.34 -3.99
N MET A 80 1.59 -11.92 -3.03
CA MET A 80 0.99 -12.32 -1.75
C MET A 80 0.53 -11.09 -0.97
N ARG A 81 -0.55 -11.27 -0.22
CA ARG A 81 -1.06 -10.27 0.71
C ARG A 81 -0.59 -10.62 2.11
N VAL A 82 -0.09 -9.63 2.83
CA VAL A 82 0.37 -9.75 4.20
C VAL A 82 -0.31 -8.67 5.04
N GLN A 83 -0.33 -8.91 6.34
CA GLN A 83 -0.79 -7.96 7.32
C GLN A 83 0.39 -7.48 8.17
N LEU A 84 0.57 -6.16 8.22
CA LEU A 84 1.54 -5.46 9.06
C LEU A 84 0.82 -4.78 10.23
N VAL A 85 1.55 -4.43 11.27
CA VAL A 85 1.03 -3.63 12.39
C VAL A 85 1.72 -2.27 12.39
N SER A 86 0.94 -1.20 12.29
CA SER A 86 1.44 0.17 12.41
C SER A 86 2.05 0.42 13.78
N TYR A 87 3.26 1.00 13.81
CA TYR A 87 3.92 1.37 15.06
C TYR A 87 3.13 2.41 15.85
N ILE A 88 2.62 3.44 15.14
CA ILE A 88 1.97 4.62 15.73
C ILE A 88 0.53 4.34 16.15
N SER A 89 -0.25 3.69 15.27
CA SER A 89 -1.69 3.51 15.49
C SER A 89 -2.05 2.15 16.08
N GLU A 90 -1.12 1.20 16.13
CA GLU A 90 -1.35 -0.18 16.57
C GLU A 90 -2.48 -0.88 15.79
N ARG A 91 -2.70 -0.44 14.55
CA ARG A 91 -3.71 -1.01 13.65
C ARG A 91 -3.06 -1.87 12.58
N TYR A 92 -3.85 -2.83 12.11
CA TYR A 92 -3.47 -3.69 10.99
C TYR A 92 -3.52 -2.95 9.65
N ILE A 93 -2.49 -3.14 8.85
CA ILE A 93 -2.34 -2.60 7.49
C ILE A 93 -2.17 -3.76 6.53
N ASN A 94 -3.06 -3.88 5.56
CA ASN A 94 -2.99 -4.93 4.56
C ASN A 94 -2.14 -4.46 3.37
N VAL A 95 -1.14 -5.26 3.02
CA VAL A 95 -0.13 -4.92 2.02
C VAL A 95 -0.01 -6.07 1.01
N ARG A 96 0.02 -5.73 -0.27
CA ARG A 96 0.37 -6.68 -1.34
C ARG A 96 1.83 -6.52 -1.70
N ILE A 97 2.58 -7.62 -1.69
CA ILE A 97 3.99 -7.64 -2.07
C ILE A 97 4.11 -7.33 -3.56
N THR A 98 4.92 -6.34 -3.91
CA THR A 98 5.25 -5.96 -5.28
C THR A 98 6.66 -6.36 -5.66
N GLU A 99 7.57 -6.52 -4.69
CA GLU A 99 8.96 -6.91 -4.92
C GLU A 99 9.49 -7.72 -3.72
N VAL A 100 10.17 -8.83 -4.01
CA VAL A 100 10.88 -9.66 -3.02
C VAL A 100 12.35 -9.22 -2.99
N PRO A 101 12.98 -9.12 -1.82
CA PRO A 101 14.37 -8.69 -1.73
C PRO A 101 15.30 -9.66 -2.48
N SER A 102 16.32 -9.09 -3.14
CA SER A 102 17.38 -9.86 -3.81
C SER A 102 18.36 -10.54 -2.85
N THR A 103 18.30 -10.19 -1.55
CA THR A 103 19.15 -10.77 -0.50
C THR A 103 18.33 -11.12 0.75
N PRO A 104 18.70 -12.16 1.52
CA PRO A 104 17.88 -12.66 2.64
C PRO A 104 17.63 -11.69 3.80
N LYS A 105 18.36 -10.56 3.88
CA LYS A 105 18.25 -9.57 4.97
C LYS A 105 17.76 -8.20 4.50
N ALA A 106 17.23 -8.12 3.28
CA ALA A 106 16.72 -6.88 2.72
C ALA A 106 15.20 -6.77 2.87
N TYR A 107 14.67 -5.59 2.56
CA TYR A 107 13.25 -5.28 2.72
C TYR A 107 12.41 -5.74 1.53
N PHE A 108 11.21 -6.23 1.82
CA PHE A 108 10.16 -6.45 0.86
C PHE A 108 9.54 -5.11 0.48
N ARG A 109 9.23 -4.94 -0.80
CA ARG A 109 8.38 -3.84 -1.27
C ARG A 109 6.95 -4.30 -1.35
N GLY A 110 6.05 -3.46 -0.89
CA GLY A 110 4.63 -3.69 -1.07
C GLY A 110 3.85 -2.41 -1.32
N VAL A 111 2.57 -2.58 -1.61
CA VAL A 111 1.59 -1.51 -1.72
C VAL A 111 0.42 -1.76 -0.78
N ILE A 112 -0.03 -0.73 -0.08
CA ILE A 112 -1.19 -0.83 0.81
C ILE A 112 -2.44 -1.09 -0.01
N THR A 113 -3.17 -2.16 0.30
CA THR A 113 -4.36 -2.56 -0.46
C THR A 113 -5.68 -2.22 0.22
N GLU A 114 -5.70 -2.14 1.54
CA GLU A 114 -6.92 -1.86 2.31
C GLU A 114 -6.58 -0.99 3.53
N GLN A 115 -7.48 -0.06 3.84
CA GLN A 115 -7.38 0.83 4.99
C GLN A 115 -8.60 0.60 5.89
N ASN A 116 -8.39 -0.04 7.04
CA ASN A 116 -9.50 -0.40 7.94
C ASN A 116 -9.90 0.71 8.92
N THR A 117 -9.30 1.91 8.83
CA THR A 117 -9.53 3.02 9.77
C THR A 117 -9.27 4.38 9.13
N GLY A 118 -10.17 5.34 9.35
CA GLY A 118 -10.15 6.69 8.75
C GLY A 118 -9.10 7.68 9.32
N TYR A 119 -8.29 7.29 10.31
CA TYR A 119 -7.26 8.14 10.93
C TYR A 119 -5.86 7.55 10.80
N THR A 120 -5.42 7.27 9.57
CA THR A 120 -4.09 6.69 9.38
C THR A 120 -3.29 7.50 8.37
N LEU A 121 -2.00 7.72 8.69
CA LEU A 121 -0.97 8.25 7.76
C LEU A 121 -0.76 7.36 6.52
N PHE A 122 -1.48 6.23 6.46
CA PHE A 122 -1.37 5.19 5.47
C PHE A 122 -2.56 5.27 4.53
N GLU A 123 -2.30 5.50 3.25
CA GLU A 123 -3.33 5.50 2.22
C GLU A 123 -3.21 4.27 1.33
N VAL A 124 -4.35 3.82 0.79
CA VAL A 124 -4.36 2.79 -0.25
C VAL A 124 -3.50 3.26 -1.44
N GLY A 125 -2.68 2.34 -1.95
CA GLY A 125 -1.73 2.61 -3.02
C GLY A 125 -0.36 3.14 -2.57
N ASP A 126 -0.16 3.47 -1.30
CA ASP A 126 1.16 3.87 -0.80
C ASP A 126 2.17 2.71 -0.94
N SER A 127 3.37 3.02 -1.44
CA SER A 127 4.49 2.07 -1.39
C SER A 127 5.08 2.01 0.01
N VAL A 128 5.37 0.80 0.44
CA VAL A 128 5.95 0.51 1.75
C VAL A 128 7.17 -0.40 1.63
N TYR A 129 8.10 -0.25 2.57
CA TYR A 129 9.13 -1.24 2.86
C TYR A 129 8.90 -1.87 4.22
N PHE A 130 9.08 -3.18 4.30
CA PHE A 130 8.99 -3.94 5.53
C PHE A 130 9.90 -5.17 5.49
N SER A 131 10.25 -5.71 6.66
CA SER A 131 10.99 -6.96 6.80
C SER A 131 10.06 -8.11 7.19
N GLU A 132 10.53 -9.34 7.02
CA GLU A 132 9.75 -10.56 7.28
C GLU A 132 9.23 -10.64 8.73
N ASP A 133 10.03 -10.21 9.69
CA ASP A 133 9.71 -10.14 11.13
C ASP A 133 8.64 -9.11 11.49
N GLN A 134 8.28 -8.24 10.55
CA GLN A 134 7.18 -7.29 10.69
C GLN A 134 5.85 -7.84 10.15
N VAL A 135 5.87 -9.02 9.52
CA VAL A 135 4.67 -9.68 9.01
C VAL A 135 3.96 -10.40 10.16
N HIS A 136 2.81 -9.85 10.53
CA HIS A 136 1.90 -10.47 11.50
C HIS A 136 1.24 -11.73 10.93
N ALA A 137 0.70 -11.63 9.71
CA ALA A 137 0.00 -12.74 9.07
C ALA A 137 0.11 -12.68 7.54
N VAL A 138 0.09 -13.85 6.90
CA VAL A 138 -0.11 -13.98 5.46
C VAL A 138 -1.62 -14.14 5.21
N LEU A 139 -2.18 -13.29 4.37
CA LEU A 139 -3.61 -13.28 4.06
C LEU A 139 -3.86 -14.21 2.87
N ASN A 140 -4.37 -15.42 3.15
CA ASN A 140 -4.73 -16.36 2.09
C ASN A 140 -5.93 -15.85 1.28
N PRO A 141 -5.91 -15.92 -0.07
CA PRO A 141 -7.04 -15.54 -0.90
C PRO A 141 -8.27 -16.47 -0.77
N SER A 142 -8.21 -17.53 0.05
CA SER A 142 -9.20 -18.61 0.11
C SER A 142 -9.80 -18.89 1.50
N ALA A 143 -9.78 -17.94 2.43
CA ALA A 143 -10.48 -18.06 3.72
C ALA A 143 -11.91 -17.46 3.70
N GLY A 144 -12.58 -17.48 2.55
CA GLY A 144 -13.88 -16.84 2.34
C GLY A 144 -14.80 -17.60 1.38
N ARG A 145 -14.91 -18.91 1.53
CA ARG A 145 -16.04 -19.73 1.03
C ARG A 145 -16.04 -21.05 1.79
N ARG A 146 -16.79 -21.10 2.90
CA ARG A 146 -17.33 -22.37 3.36
C ARG A 146 -18.64 -22.61 2.59
N PRO A 147 -18.90 -23.83 2.11
CA PRO A 147 -20.16 -24.19 1.47
C PRO A 147 -21.35 -24.04 2.43
#